data_AF-A0A9E2I0W7-F1
#
_entry.id   AF-A0A9E2I0W7-F1
#
_cell.length_a   1.000
_cell.length_b   1.000
_cell.length_c   1.000
_cell.angle_alpha   90.00
_cell.angle_beta   90.00
_cell.angle_gamma   90.00
#
_symmetry.space_group_name_H-M   'P 1'
#
loop_
_entity.id
_entity.type
_entity.pdbx_description
1 polymer ?
#
loop_
_entity_poly.entity_id
_entity_poly.type
_entity_poly.pdbx_seq_one_letter_code
_entity_poly.pdbx_strand_id
1 'polypeptide(L)'
;MMLHPATVHFAMVLPLVASVFGVIYLFTRTKEMSRILTGATLIAAFAMIGVWYTGSHAGPQIYDYLSAQGQHELIEHKTLGLYLAIAMGVIALLQLVGSITKKFSIEAVAVVLLLAATATTFVQGKKGGELVYNFGMPFKAYMIQDTLKSAVTNAKETDNADEKVDLYEEAIWDINSISDDVDKILGNLPKKEKTTEKESE
;
A
#
# COMPACT_ATOMS: atom_id res chain seq x y z
N MET A 1 9.01 -5.62 6.15
CA MET A 1 9.64 -4.29 5.92
C MET A 1 8.59 -3.32 5.38
N MET A 2 8.35 -2.20 6.08
CA MET A 2 7.29 -1.20 5.78
C MET A 2 7.65 -0.24 4.62
N LEU A 3 8.34 -0.73 3.58
CA LEU A 3 8.70 0.11 2.44
C LEU A 3 7.47 0.47 1.58
N HIS A 4 6.46 -0.39 1.56
CA HIS A 4 5.34 -0.26 0.63
C HIS A 4 4.45 0.98 0.90
N PRO A 5 3.96 1.26 2.13
CA PRO A 5 3.17 2.47 2.38
C PRO A 5 3.94 3.78 2.17
N ALA A 6 5.25 3.77 2.41
CA ALA A 6 6.11 4.94 2.15
C ALA A 6 6.33 5.17 0.64
N THR A 7 6.49 4.10 -0.13
CA THR A 7 6.77 4.18 -1.58
C THR A 7 5.53 4.43 -2.44
N VAL A 8 4.32 4.11 -1.97
CA VAL A 8 3.07 4.38 -2.70
C VAL A 8 2.77 5.86 -2.90
N HIS A 9 3.18 6.73 -1.97
CA HIS A 9 2.97 8.18 -2.10
C HIS A 9 3.75 8.74 -3.30
N PHE A 10 5.02 8.34 -3.43
CA PHE A 10 5.84 8.72 -4.57
C PHE A 10 5.33 8.11 -5.88
N ALA A 11 4.90 6.85 -5.85
CA ALA A 11 4.35 6.18 -7.03
C ALA A 11 3.03 6.82 -7.53
N MET A 12 2.24 7.44 -6.65
CA MET A 12 1.07 8.23 -7.07
C MET A 12 1.45 9.58 -7.69
N VAL A 13 2.40 10.30 -7.10
CA VAL A 13 2.71 11.68 -7.51
C VAL A 13 3.55 11.74 -8.79
N LEU A 14 4.43 10.78 -9.02
CA LEU A 14 5.35 10.82 -10.18
C LEU A 14 4.63 10.76 -11.55
N PRO A 15 3.62 9.89 -11.78
CA PRO A 15 2.82 9.93 -13.00
C PRO A 15 2.06 11.25 -13.19
N LEU A 16 1.61 11.88 -12.10
CA LEU A 16 0.99 13.21 -12.14
C LEU A 16 1.98 14.28 -12.60
N VAL A 17 3.18 14.30 -12.03
CA VAL A 17 4.23 15.25 -12.43
C VAL A 17 4.62 15.04 -13.90
N ALA A 18 4.81 13.79 -14.32
CA ALA A 18 5.07 13.46 -15.72
C ALA A 18 3.92 13.90 -16.64
N SER A 19 2.67 13.75 -16.20
CA SER A 19 1.48 14.21 -16.92
C SER A 19 1.45 15.72 -17.11
N VAL A 20 1.84 16.51 -16.09
CA VAL A 20 1.94 17.97 -16.20
C VAL A 20 2.96 18.36 -17.28
N PHE A 21 4.15 17.75 -17.28
CA PHE A 21 5.11 17.95 -18.37
C PHE A 21 4.57 17.48 -19.73
N GLY A 22 3.79 16.40 -19.74
CA GLY A 22 3.12 15.88 -20.93
C GLY A 22 2.19 16.91 -21.56
N VAL A 23 1.32 17.50 -20.75
CA VAL A 23 0.41 18.56 -21.18
C VAL A 23 1.19 19.78 -21.68
N ILE A 24 2.20 20.24 -20.94
CA ILE A 24 3.06 21.36 -21.38
C ILE A 24 3.74 21.05 -22.72
N TYR A 25 4.20 19.81 -22.92
CA TYR A 25 4.82 19.37 -24.15
C TYR A 25 3.86 19.41 -25.34
N LEU A 26 2.59 19.01 -25.18
CA LEU A 26 1.59 19.04 -26.25
C LEU A 26 1.41 20.45 -26.86
N PHE A 27 1.55 21.50 -26.03
CA PHE A 27 1.47 22.90 -26.46
C PHE A 27 2.80 23.44 -26.97
N THR A 28 3.90 23.19 -26.26
CA THR A 28 5.21 23.80 -26.57
C THR A 28 5.97 23.10 -27.69
N ARG A 29 5.89 21.76 -27.74
CA ARG A 29 6.54 20.89 -28.74
C ARG A 29 8.04 21.11 -28.91
N THR A 30 8.71 21.62 -27.88
CA THR A 30 10.16 21.84 -27.90
C THR A 30 10.91 20.56 -27.57
N LYS A 31 12.12 20.42 -28.09
CA LYS A 31 12.98 19.25 -27.89
C LYS A 31 13.38 19.08 -26.43
N GLU A 32 13.58 20.20 -25.76
CA GLU A 32 13.95 20.33 -24.35
C GLU A 32 12.82 19.79 -23.48
N MET A 33 11.57 20.18 -23.80
CA MET A 33 10.40 19.70 -23.08
C MET A 33 10.13 18.20 -23.34
N SER A 34 10.33 17.73 -24.58
CA SER A 34 10.27 16.29 -24.91
C SER A 34 11.26 15.47 -24.06
N ARG A 35 12.49 15.96 -23.86
CA ARG A 35 13.50 15.31 -23.01
C ARG A 35 13.11 15.28 -21.54
N ILE A 36 12.60 16.40 -21.00
CA ILE A 36 12.12 16.48 -19.62
C ILE A 36 10.97 15.49 -19.39
N LEU A 37 9.98 15.50 -20.29
CA LEU A 37 8.85 14.55 -20.27
C LEU A 37 9.33 13.10 -20.30
N THR A 38 10.28 12.78 -21.18
CA THR A 38 10.84 11.43 -21.30
C THR A 38 11.51 10.99 -20.00
N GLY A 39 12.35 11.85 -19.40
CA GLY A 39 12.99 11.58 -18.12
C GLY A 39 11.98 11.38 -16.98
N ALA A 40 11.01 12.28 -16.86
CA ALA A 40 9.96 12.19 -15.85
C ALA A 40 9.12 10.91 -15.99
N THR A 41 8.77 10.53 -17.21
CA THR A 41 7.98 9.33 -17.50
C THR A 41 8.76 8.05 -17.17
N LEU A 42 10.06 8.01 -17.47
CA LEU A 42 10.93 6.88 -17.11
C LEU A 42 11.04 6.72 -15.59
N ILE A 43 11.26 7.81 -14.86
CA ILE A 43 11.32 7.79 -13.39
C ILE A 43 9.99 7.30 -12.80
N ALA A 44 8.86 7.79 -13.32
CA ALA A 44 7.54 7.34 -12.91
C ALA A 44 7.33 5.84 -13.17
N ALA A 45 7.76 5.33 -14.33
CA ALA A 45 7.66 3.91 -14.67
C ALA A 45 8.49 3.03 -13.72
N PHE A 46 9.74 3.40 -13.43
CA PHE A 46 10.56 2.65 -12.47
C PHE A 46 9.98 2.69 -11.06
N ALA A 47 9.44 3.82 -10.61
CA ALA A 47 8.76 3.92 -9.32
C ALA A 47 7.53 3.01 -9.25
N MET A 48 6.73 2.94 -10.31
CA MET A 48 5.55 2.07 -10.39
C MET A 48 5.92 0.59 -10.37
N ILE A 49 7.02 0.20 -11.04
CA ILE A 49 7.56 -1.16 -10.96
C ILE A 49 8.04 -1.47 -9.54
N GLY A 50 8.78 -0.56 -8.91
CA GLY A 50 9.30 -0.72 -7.56
C GLY A 50 8.20 -0.84 -6.51
N VAL A 51 7.14 -0.03 -6.60
CA VAL A 51 6.02 -0.10 -5.66
C VAL A 51 5.22 -1.40 -5.83
N TRP A 52 5.00 -1.84 -7.07
CA TRP A 52 4.33 -3.11 -7.32
C TRP A 52 5.16 -4.30 -6.79
N TYR A 53 6.48 -4.26 -6.99
CA TYR A 53 7.39 -5.29 -6.49
C TYR A 53 7.35 -5.38 -4.96
N THR A 54 7.48 -4.24 -4.27
CA THR A 54 7.41 -4.20 -2.80
C THR A 54 6.04 -4.64 -2.28
N GLY A 55 4.95 -4.23 -2.95
CA GLY A 55 3.58 -4.63 -2.60
C GLY A 55 3.33 -6.12 -2.78
N SER A 56 3.90 -6.73 -3.83
CA SER A 56 3.78 -8.15 -4.10
C SER A 56 4.43 -9.03 -3.04
N HIS A 57 5.41 -8.51 -2.30
CA HIS A 57 6.03 -9.18 -1.15
C HIS A 57 5.29 -8.92 0.16
N ALA A 58 4.64 -7.76 0.30
CA ALA A 58 3.89 -7.38 1.49
C ALA A 58 2.50 -8.03 1.55
N GLY A 59 1.78 -8.09 0.42
CA GLY A 59 0.41 -8.61 0.34
C GLY A 59 0.22 -10.03 0.94
N PRO A 60 1.07 -11.02 0.61
CA PRO A 60 0.95 -12.36 1.17
C PRO A 60 1.04 -12.42 2.70
N GLN A 61 1.75 -11.48 3.35
CA GLN A 61 1.94 -11.49 4.80
C GLN A 61 0.66 -11.13 5.57
N ILE A 62 -0.30 -10.47 4.90
CA ILE A 62 -1.57 -10.06 5.50
C ILE A 62 -2.77 -10.85 4.95
N TYR A 63 -2.57 -11.66 3.90
CA TYR A 63 -3.66 -12.26 3.12
C TYR A 63 -4.59 -13.14 3.96
N ASP A 64 -4.02 -14.06 4.74
CA ASP A 64 -4.79 -15.03 5.53
C ASP A 64 -5.57 -14.39 6.68
N TYR A 65 -5.23 -13.16 7.03
CA TYR A 65 -5.86 -12.40 8.10
C TYR A 65 -6.95 -11.44 7.62
N LEU A 66 -7.16 -11.34 6.30
CA LEU A 66 -8.23 -10.55 5.72
C LEU A 66 -9.51 -11.37 5.62
N SER A 67 -10.67 -10.71 5.69
CA SER A 67 -11.94 -11.34 5.34
C SER A 67 -11.94 -11.80 3.87
N ALA A 68 -12.84 -12.70 3.48
CA ALA A 68 -12.94 -13.15 2.08
C ALA A 68 -13.07 -11.97 1.09
N GLN A 69 -13.79 -10.91 1.48
CA GLN A 69 -13.88 -9.68 0.69
C GLN A 69 -12.53 -8.93 0.66
N GLY A 70 -11.84 -8.79 1.80
CA GLY A 70 -10.52 -8.16 1.85
C GLY A 70 -9.46 -8.92 1.03
N GLN A 71 -9.50 -10.25 1.03
CA GLN A 71 -8.64 -11.08 0.19
C GLN A 71 -8.88 -10.83 -1.30
N HIS A 72 -10.15 -10.77 -1.71
CA HIS A 72 -10.52 -10.45 -3.08
C HIS A 72 -10.01 -9.05 -3.49
N GLU A 73 -10.26 -8.04 -2.66
CA GLU A 73 -9.78 -6.66 -2.89
C GLU A 73 -8.25 -6.57 -2.94
N LEU A 74 -7.53 -7.31 -2.08
CA LEU A 74 -6.08 -7.38 -2.11
C LEU A 74 -5.56 -7.97 -3.43
N ILE A 75 -6.20 -9.03 -3.94
CA ILE A 75 -5.84 -9.64 -5.24
C ILE A 75 -6.12 -8.66 -6.39
N GLU A 76 -7.29 -8.02 -6.40
CA GLU A 76 -7.63 -7.02 -7.41
C GLU A 76 -6.65 -5.84 -7.39
N HIS A 77 -6.34 -5.33 -6.20
CA HIS A 77 -5.39 -4.25 -6.01
C HIS A 77 -3.99 -4.64 -6.52
N LYS A 78 -3.49 -5.83 -6.17
CA LYS A 78 -2.22 -6.33 -6.68
C LYS A 78 -2.21 -6.45 -8.21
N THR A 79 -3.30 -6.95 -8.79
CA THR A 79 -3.46 -7.17 -10.24
C THR A 79 -3.49 -5.85 -11.00
N LEU A 80 -4.28 -4.88 -10.54
CA LEU A 80 -4.32 -3.54 -11.13
C LEU A 80 -2.97 -2.83 -11.01
N GLY A 81 -2.26 -3.00 -9.88
CA GLY A 81 -0.90 -2.51 -9.70
C GLY A 81 0.09 -3.08 -10.72
N LEU A 82 -0.01 -4.38 -11.05
CA LEU A 82 0.81 -5.01 -12.09
C LEU A 82 0.53 -4.40 -13.48
N TYR A 83 -0.76 -4.28 -13.84
CA TYR A 83 -1.14 -3.70 -15.12
C TYR A 83 -0.69 -2.25 -15.25
N LEU A 84 -0.79 -1.46 -14.19
CA LEU A 84 -0.26 -0.10 -14.17
C LEU A 84 1.27 -0.06 -14.32
N ALA A 85 2.01 -0.94 -13.64
CA ALA A 85 3.47 -1.01 -13.79
C ALA A 85 3.88 -1.35 -15.23
N ILE A 86 3.21 -2.33 -15.85
CA ILE A 86 3.44 -2.70 -17.26
C ILE A 86 3.06 -1.54 -18.19
N ALA A 87 1.86 -0.96 -18.01
CA ALA A 87 1.38 0.14 -18.84
C ALA A 87 2.33 1.34 -18.78
N MET A 88 2.81 1.71 -17.59
CA MET A 88 3.78 2.79 -17.43
C MET A 88 5.12 2.47 -18.09
N GLY A 89 5.58 1.21 -18.06
CA GLY A 89 6.73 0.76 -18.83
C GLY A 89 6.54 0.95 -20.34
N VAL A 90 5.40 0.55 -20.88
CA VAL A 90 5.05 0.74 -22.30
C VAL A 90 4.96 2.22 -22.67
N ILE A 91 4.31 3.04 -21.84
CA ILE A 91 4.19 4.49 -22.03
C ILE A 91 5.58 5.15 -22.05
N ALA A 92 6.47 4.77 -21.12
CA ALA A 92 7.83 5.28 -21.09
C ALA A 92 8.63 4.90 -22.35
N LEU A 93 8.45 3.67 -22.86
CA LEU A 93 9.07 3.24 -24.12
C LEU A 93 8.52 4.03 -25.32
N LEU A 94 7.20 4.23 -25.41
CA LEU A 94 6.59 5.04 -26.46
C LEU A 94 7.12 6.48 -26.42
N GLN A 95 7.18 7.07 -25.23
CA GLN A 95 7.70 8.41 -25.04
C GLN A 95 9.18 8.52 -25.44
N LEU A 96 9.99 7.53 -25.06
CA LEU A 96 11.40 7.45 -25.44
C LEU A 96 11.59 7.31 -26.96
N VAL A 97 10.84 6.40 -27.60
CA VAL A 97 10.87 6.21 -29.06
C VAL A 97 10.41 7.47 -29.78
N GLY A 98 9.32 8.09 -29.32
CA GLY A 98 8.82 9.34 -29.86
C GLY A 98 9.86 10.46 -29.79
N SER A 99 10.52 10.62 -28.64
CA SER A 99 11.58 11.61 -28.42
C SER A 99 12.82 11.37 -29.29
N ILE A 100 13.31 10.12 -29.38
CA ILE A 100 14.49 9.77 -30.19
C ILE A 100 14.20 9.95 -31.68
N THR A 101 13.02 9.50 -32.13
CA THR A 101 12.60 9.61 -33.54
C THR A 101 12.06 10.99 -33.92
N LYS A 102 11.90 11.89 -32.94
CA LYS A 102 11.33 13.24 -33.08
C LYS A 102 9.92 13.22 -33.69
N LYS A 103 9.14 12.18 -33.37
CA LYS A 103 7.77 11.99 -33.88
C LYS A 103 6.75 12.46 -32.86
N PHE A 104 6.27 13.68 -33.04
CA PHE A 104 5.24 14.29 -32.17
C PHE A 104 4.00 13.42 -32.00
N SER A 105 3.52 12.74 -33.05
CA SER A 105 2.32 11.89 -32.96
C SER A 105 2.48 10.73 -31.98
N ILE A 106 3.67 10.12 -31.90
CA ILE A 106 3.95 9.03 -30.95
C ILE A 106 3.96 9.56 -29.52
N GLU A 107 4.64 10.69 -29.30
CA GLU A 107 4.68 11.32 -27.98
C GLU A 107 3.30 11.82 -27.54
N ALA A 108 2.48 12.34 -28.47
CA ALA A 108 1.12 12.76 -28.16
C ALA A 108 0.25 11.58 -27.70
N VAL A 109 0.36 10.43 -28.37
CA VAL A 109 -0.30 9.19 -27.93
C VAL A 109 0.22 8.76 -26.56
N ALA A 110 1.54 8.81 -26.34
CA ALA A 110 2.14 8.48 -25.04
C ALA A 110 1.61 9.39 -23.91
N VAL A 111 1.46 10.70 -24.16
CA VAL A 111 0.88 11.64 -23.19
C VAL A 111 -0.59 11.32 -22.89
N VAL A 112 -1.40 10.99 -23.89
CA VAL A 112 -2.81 10.60 -23.66
C VAL A 112 -2.89 9.33 -22.80
N LEU A 113 -2.06 8.33 -23.10
CA LEU A 113 -1.97 7.11 -22.30
C LEU A 113 -1.47 7.40 -20.88
N LEU A 114 -0.50 8.31 -20.73
CA LEU A 114 0.02 8.75 -19.43
C LEU A 114 -1.06 9.41 -18.56
N LEU A 115 -1.92 10.24 -19.15
CA LEU A 115 -3.05 10.86 -18.45
C LEU A 115 -4.05 9.80 -17.99
N ALA A 116 -4.39 8.83 -18.85
CA ALA A 116 -5.27 7.73 -18.50
C ALA A 116 -4.68 6.83 -17.39
N ALA A 117 -3.38 6.52 -17.47
CA ALA A 117 -2.66 5.78 -16.45
C ALA A 117 -2.64 6.54 -15.12
N THR A 118 -2.41 7.85 -15.14
CA THR A 118 -2.43 8.71 -13.95
C THR A 118 -3.81 8.72 -13.27
N ALA A 119 -4.88 8.86 -14.05
CA ALA A 119 -6.25 8.76 -13.51
C ALA A 119 -6.50 7.38 -12.86
N THR A 120 -6.05 6.31 -13.50
CA THR A 120 -6.16 4.94 -12.99
C THR A 120 -5.32 4.75 -11.71
N THR A 121 -4.16 5.39 -11.62
CA THR A 121 -3.32 5.38 -10.41
C THR A 121 -4.04 6.00 -9.20
N PHE A 122 -4.87 7.03 -9.38
CA PHE A 122 -5.71 7.55 -8.29
C PHE A 122 -6.78 6.54 -7.85
N VAL A 123 -7.40 5.82 -8.78
CA VAL A 123 -8.34 4.73 -8.44
C VAL A 123 -7.63 3.62 -7.68
N GLN A 124 -6.42 3.25 -8.11
CA GLN A 124 -5.56 2.29 -7.41
C GLN A 124 -5.23 2.76 -5.99
N GLY A 125 -4.91 4.04 -5.81
CA GLY A 125 -4.69 4.66 -4.50
C GLY A 125 -5.92 4.58 -3.59
N LYS A 126 -7.12 4.85 -4.11
CA LYS A 126 -8.39 4.70 -3.38
C LYS A 126 -8.60 3.27 -2.90
N LYS A 127 -8.47 2.27 -3.79
CA LYS A 127 -8.60 0.85 -3.44
C LYS A 127 -7.58 0.43 -2.37
N GLY A 128 -6.34 0.90 -2.49
CA GLY A 128 -5.30 0.65 -1.48
C GLY A 128 -5.65 1.23 -0.11
N GLY A 129 -6.21 2.45 -0.08
CA GLY A 129 -6.72 3.05 1.15
C GLY A 129 -7.88 2.27 1.77
N GLU A 130 -8.87 1.87 0.97
CA GLU A 130 -10.00 1.04 1.44
C GLU A 130 -9.52 -0.30 2.00
N LEU A 131 -8.49 -0.91 1.39
CA LEU A 131 -7.88 -2.14 1.89
C LEU A 131 -7.34 -1.97 3.32
N VAL A 132 -6.63 -0.88 3.58
CA VAL A 132 -6.07 -0.58 4.90
C VAL A 132 -7.16 -0.22 5.91
N TYR A 133 -8.05 0.71 5.55
CA TYR A 133 -8.99 1.29 6.51
C TYR A 133 -10.25 0.43 6.74
N ASN A 134 -10.79 -0.18 5.69
CA ASN A 134 -12.05 -0.92 5.80
C ASN A 134 -11.81 -2.40 6.08
N PHE A 135 -10.73 -2.97 5.55
CA PHE A 135 -10.43 -4.40 5.67
C PHE A 135 -9.24 -4.69 6.61
N GLY A 136 -8.36 -3.73 6.86
CA GLY A 136 -7.23 -3.84 7.78
C GLY A 136 -7.53 -3.52 9.25
N MET A 137 -8.62 -2.83 9.60
CA MET A 137 -9.02 -2.63 11.01
C MET A 137 -9.67 -3.86 11.66
N PRO A 138 -10.49 -4.67 10.95
CA PRO A 138 -10.95 -5.96 11.45
C PRO A 138 -9.82 -6.95 11.75
N PHE A 139 -8.65 -6.81 11.12
CA PHE A 139 -7.43 -7.61 11.36
C PHE A 139 -7.04 -7.62 12.85
N LYS A 140 -6.98 -6.43 13.49
CA LYS A 140 -6.68 -6.29 14.92
C LYS A 140 -7.67 -7.06 15.78
N ALA A 141 -8.96 -6.95 15.45
CA ALA A 141 -10.03 -7.60 16.20
C ALA A 141 -9.99 -9.13 16.05
N TYR A 142 -9.72 -9.65 14.85
CA TYR A 142 -9.63 -11.10 14.61
C TYR A 142 -8.40 -11.72 15.27
N MET A 143 -7.24 -11.08 15.20
CA MET A 143 -6.03 -11.57 15.89
C MET A 143 -6.24 -11.62 17.40
N ILE A 144 -6.79 -10.55 18.00
CA ILE A 144 -7.13 -10.51 19.42
C ILE A 144 -8.13 -11.63 19.77
N GLN A 145 -9.15 -11.84 18.93
CA GLN A 145 -10.15 -12.89 19.14
C GLN A 145 -9.54 -14.30 19.08
N ASP A 146 -8.59 -14.56 18.18
CA ASP A 146 -7.96 -15.87 18.02
C ASP A 146 -7.00 -16.19 19.17
N THR A 147 -6.20 -15.21 19.60
CA THR A 147 -5.38 -15.29 20.82
C THR A 147 -6.24 -15.60 22.05
N LEU A 148 -7.37 -14.89 22.21
CA LEU A 148 -8.32 -15.15 23.30
C LEU A 148 -8.92 -16.57 23.22
N LYS A 149 -9.32 -17.03 22.04
CA LYS A 149 -9.90 -18.37 21.86
C LYS A 149 -8.89 -19.48 22.16
N SER A 150 -7.64 -19.31 21.74
CA SER A 150 -6.55 -20.26 22.00
C SER A 150 -6.28 -20.35 23.50
N ALA A 151 -6.14 -19.21 24.18
CA ALA A 151 -5.97 -19.16 25.64
C ALA A 151 -7.12 -19.84 26.39
N VAL A 152 -8.38 -19.56 26.00
CA VAL A 152 -9.56 -20.20 26.60
C VAL A 152 -9.60 -21.71 26.35
N THR A 153 -9.16 -22.17 25.17
CA THR A 153 -9.14 -23.60 24.84
C THR A 153 -8.08 -24.31 25.67
N ASN A 154 -6.85 -23.79 25.68
CA ASN A 154 -5.75 -24.36 26.46
C ASN A 154 -6.05 -24.34 27.97
N ALA A 155 -6.66 -23.27 28.49
CA ALA A 155 -7.05 -23.16 29.89
C ALA A 155 -8.18 -24.13 30.30
N LYS A 156 -8.93 -24.69 29.33
CA LYS A 156 -9.90 -25.76 29.56
C LYS A 156 -9.25 -27.15 29.56
N GLU A 157 -8.08 -27.30 28.96
CA GLU A 157 -7.35 -28.58 28.89
C GLU A 157 -6.54 -28.88 30.15
N THR A 158 -6.27 -27.87 30.98
CA THR A 158 -5.69 -28.02 32.31
C THR A 158 -6.72 -27.75 33.41
N ASP A 159 -6.56 -28.41 34.55
CA ASP A 159 -7.32 -28.13 35.79
C ASP A 159 -6.49 -27.31 36.79
N ASN A 160 -5.21 -27.06 36.51
CA ASN A 160 -4.32 -26.29 37.37
C ASN A 160 -4.64 -24.80 37.27
N ALA A 161 -4.97 -24.17 38.41
CA ALA A 161 -5.31 -22.75 38.46
C ALA A 161 -4.13 -21.84 38.05
N ASP A 162 -2.91 -22.20 38.44
CA ASP A 162 -1.72 -21.40 38.15
C ASP A 162 -1.41 -21.44 36.64
N GLU A 163 -1.51 -22.61 36.02
CA GLU A 163 -1.30 -22.78 34.58
C GLU A 163 -2.36 -22.05 33.73
N LYS A 164 -3.60 -21.93 34.23
CA LYS A 164 -4.63 -21.09 33.57
C LYS A 164 -4.29 -19.62 33.65
N VAL A 165 -3.77 -19.16 34.78
CA VAL A 165 -3.34 -17.77 34.94
C VAL A 165 -2.21 -17.47 33.96
N ASP A 166 -1.20 -18.33 33.87
CA ASP A 166 -0.08 -18.18 32.92
C ASP A 166 -0.57 -18.08 31.46
N LEU A 167 -1.51 -18.94 31.05
CA LEU A 167 -2.08 -18.92 29.69
C LEU A 167 -2.85 -17.63 29.38
N TYR A 168 -3.53 -17.04 30.37
CA TYR A 168 -4.22 -15.76 30.19
C TYR A 168 -3.25 -14.57 30.21
N GLU A 169 -2.20 -14.61 31.03
CA GLU A 169 -1.14 -13.60 31.05
C GLU A 169 -0.36 -13.56 29.72
N GLU A 170 -0.04 -14.73 29.16
CA GLU A 170 0.58 -14.86 27.84
C GLU A 170 -0.32 -14.26 26.74
N ALA A 171 -1.62 -14.58 26.78
CA ALA A 171 -2.59 -14.02 25.84
C ALA A 171 -2.71 -12.50 25.93
N ILE A 172 -2.65 -11.93 27.14
CA ILE A 172 -2.65 -10.47 27.34
C ILE A 172 -1.38 -9.84 26.76
N TRP A 173 -0.23 -10.46 26.98
CA TRP A 173 1.04 -9.99 26.43
C TRP A 173 1.01 -10.02 24.89
N ASP A 174 0.53 -11.11 24.30
CA ASP A 174 0.35 -11.24 22.86
C ASP A 174 -0.62 -10.20 22.30
N ILE A 175 -1.76 -9.96 22.95
CA ILE A 175 -2.73 -8.93 22.55
C ILE A 175 -2.12 -7.54 22.57
N ASN A 176 -1.33 -7.21 23.60
CA ASN A 176 -0.65 -5.92 23.69
C ASN A 176 0.38 -5.78 22.56
N SER A 177 1.16 -6.84 22.29
CA SER A 177 2.12 -6.89 21.19
C SER A 177 1.44 -6.72 19.82
N ILE A 178 0.36 -7.47 19.57
CA ILE A 178 -0.49 -7.35 18.37
C ILE A 178 -1.04 -5.92 18.24
N SER A 179 -1.50 -5.32 19.34
CA SER A 179 -2.05 -3.97 19.35
C SER A 179 -1.00 -2.94 18.95
N ASP A 180 0.19 -3.01 19.54
CA ASP A 180 1.30 -2.10 19.25
C ASP A 180 1.82 -2.25 17.81
N ASP A 181 1.96 -3.48 17.34
CA ASP A 181 2.38 -3.76 15.96
C ASP A 181 1.35 -3.27 14.94
N VAL A 182 0.06 -3.52 15.18
CA VAL A 182 -1.01 -3.02 14.30
C VAL A 182 -1.11 -1.50 14.34
N ASP A 183 -1.03 -0.88 15.50
CA ASP A 183 -1.09 0.58 15.61
C ASP A 183 0.11 1.25 14.92
N LYS A 184 1.30 0.63 15.00
CA LYS A 184 2.49 1.03 14.24
C LYS A 184 2.31 0.86 12.74
N ILE A 185 1.67 -0.24 12.28
CA ILE A 185 1.37 -0.49 10.87
C ILE A 185 0.35 0.52 10.31
N LEU A 186 -0.67 0.86 11.11
CA LEU A 186 -1.76 1.76 10.72
C LEU A 186 -1.46 3.25 10.98
N GLY A 187 -0.37 3.57 11.68
CA GLY A 187 0.00 4.94 12.02
C GLY A 187 -0.85 5.55 13.14
N ASN A 188 -1.52 4.73 13.95
CA ASN A 188 -2.22 5.18 15.14
C ASN A 188 -1.19 5.40 16.25
N LEU A 189 -1.13 6.61 16.82
CA LEU A 189 -0.33 6.83 18.02
C LEU A 189 -1.02 6.13 19.21
N PRO A 190 -0.29 5.38 20.05
CA PRO A 190 -0.89 4.77 21.24
C PRO A 190 -1.50 5.87 22.10
N LYS A 191 -2.76 5.69 22.51
CA LYS A 191 -3.35 6.52 23.57
C LYS A 191 -2.50 6.27 24.80
N LYS A 192 -1.75 7.29 25.25
CA LYS A 192 -1.09 7.26 26.56
C LYS A 192 -2.12 6.78 27.58
N GLU A 193 -1.88 5.63 28.19
CA GLU A 193 -2.67 5.17 29.33
C GLU A 193 -2.68 6.30 30.36
N LYS A 194 -3.87 6.78 30.70
CA LYS A 194 -4.02 7.63 31.88
C LYS A 194 -3.81 6.71 33.08
N THR A 195 -2.57 6.64 33.55
CA THR A 195 -2.23 6.07 34.86
C THR A 195 -3.16 6.74 35.87
N THR A 196 -4.12 5.97 36.36
CA THR A 196 -5.03 6.43 37.41
C THR A 196 -4.25 6.21 38.70
N GLU A 197 -3.38 7.15 39.05
CA GLU A 197 -2.85 7.25 40.40
C GLU A 197 -4.05 7.51 41.31
N LYS A 198 -4.52 6.46 41.99
CA LYS A 198 -5.23 6.61 43.24
C LYS A 198 -4.24 7.26 44.22
N GLU A 199 -4.35 8.58 44.39
CA GLU A 199 -3.92 9.20 45.63
C GLU A 199 -4.73 8.57 46.76
N SER A 200 -4.06 7.75 47.57
CA SER A 200 -4.52 7.32 48.87
C SER A 200 -4.55 8.53 49.80
N GLU A 201 -5.73 8.82 50.35
CA GLU A 201 -5.93 9.66 51.55
C GLU A 201 -5.09 9.19 52.74
#